data_AF-A0A8H5RX60-F1
#
_entry.id   AF-A0A8H5RX60-F1
#
_cell.length_a   1.000
_cell.length_b   1.000
_cell.length_c   1.000
_cell.angle_alpha   90.00
_cell.angle_beta   90.00
_cell.angle_gamma   90.00
#
_symmetry.space_group_name_H-M   'P 1'
#
loop_
_entity.id
_entity.type
_entity.pdbx_description
1 polymer ?
#
loop_
_entity_poly.entity_id
_entity_poly.type
_entity_poly.pdbx_seq_one_letter_code
_entity_poly.pdbx_strand_id
1 'polypeptide(L)'
;MNRHFNGPAHGLPLDILNYNGDVFRYKGGTEQWTVLARIIRDELFFQRTLVIYIHKYPGVQEIRHRLYFPVCIHLRSNSNGTQDYASIGRYGLTEVEELLVGFKSCDNSLGSCPICFTDYSITIRWESQQRQGWRIEVVSYQQLGRCRSPYDWKWRLAAEDSTWNEPRCRTQKPGLVRQRWMYPGGLIQPEGKYVGKARRQPGSLLGSRRCPWATGCYGPECEEHRNAEENRPSRVDFLRRDLTWWYPAEG
;
A
#
# COMPACT_ATOMS: atom_id res chain seq x y z
N MET A 1 8.64 -4.13 16.00
CA MET A 1 7.22 -4.40 16.34
C MET A 1 7.12 -5.66 17.22
N ASN A 2 7.77 -5.69 18.39
CA ASN A 2 7.82 -6.92 19.22
C ASN A 2 6.97 -6.82 20.48
N ARG A 3 6.40 -5.64 20.76
CA ARG A 3 5.60 -5.35 21.97
C ARG A 3 4.39 -6.26 22.10
N HIS A 4 3.74 -6.63 21.00
CA HIS A 4 2.57 -7.51 21.01
C HIS A 4 2.90 -8.99 21.28
N PHE A 5 4.19 -9.37 21.21
CA PHE A 5 4.65 -10.70 21.64
C PHE A 5 5.31 -10.68 23.01
N ASN A 6 6.22 -9.75 23.21
CA ASN A 6 7.14 -9.75 24.34
C ASN A 6 6.70 -8.78 25.44
N GLY A 7 5.54 -8.14 25.28
CA GLY A 7 4.93 -7.24 26.25
C GLY A 7 5.43 -5.79 26.19
N PRO A 8 4.94 -4.93 27.10
CA PRO A 8 5.13 -3.47 27.08
C PRO A 8 6.57 -2.96 27.03
N ALA A 9 7.56 -3.73 27.48
CA ALA A 9 8.96 -3.32 27.47
C ALA A 9 9.63 -3.43 26.09
N HIS A 10 9.01 -4.13 25.13
CA HIS A 10 9.69 -4.59 23.91
C HIS A 10 9.20 -3.90 22.63
N GLY A 11 9.09 -2.57 22.69
CA GLY A 11 8.81 -1.72 21.54
C GLY A 11 7.71 -0.69 21.78
N LEU A 12 7.53 0.18 20.78
CA LEU A 12 6.53 1.25 20.83
C LEU A 12 5.11 0.68 20.82
N PRO A 13 4.18 1.28 21.61
CA PRO A 13 2.75 1.07 21.47
C PRO A 13 2.27 1.28 20.03
N LEU A 14 1.27 0.49 19.59
CA LEU A 14 0.76 0.52 18.21
C LEU A 14 0.03 1.84 17.90
N ASP A 15 -0.63 2.42 18.90
CA ASP A 15 -1.35 3.68 18.85
C ASP A 15 -0.46 4.88 18.53
N ILE A 16 0.86 4.80 18.76
CA ILE A 16 1.81 5.83 18.30
C ILE A 16 1.84 5.93 16.77
N LEU A 17 1.47 4.86 16.06
CA LEU A 17 1.37 4.87 14.59
C LEU A 17 0.03 5.40 14.10
N ASN A 18 -0.95 5.60 14.98
CA ASN A 18 -2.20 6.26 14.63
C ASN A 18 -1.93 7.76 14.50
N TYR A 19 -2.51 8.37 13.48
CA TYR A 19 -2.41 9.80 13.25
C TYR A 19 -3.79 10.34 12.94
N ASN A 20 -4.17 11.40 13.63
CA ASN A 20 -5.35 12.17 13.29
C ASN A 20 -4.88 13.60 13.03
N GLY A 21 -4.63 13.89 11.76
CA GLY A 21 -4.06 15.16 11.35
C GLY A 21 -5.05 16.30 11.45
N ASP A 22 -4.50 17.49 11.64
CA ASP A 22 -5.25 18.73 11.56
C ASP A 22 -5.81 18.94 10.15
N VAL A 23 -6.90 19.69 10.07
CA VAL A 23 -7.43 20.17 8.80
C VAL A 23 -6.52 21.29 8.30
N PHE A 24 -5.69 21.00 7.30
CA PHE A 24 -4.87 21.99 6.64
C PHE A 24 -5.74 22.79 5.67
N ARG A 25 -5.68 24.13 5.80
CA ARG A 25 -6.46 25.06 4.97
C ARG A 25 -5.53 25.77 4.01
N TYR A 26 -5.95 25.89 2.75
CA TYR A 26 -5.20 26.60 1.73
C TYR A 26 -6.15 27.39 0.82
N LYS A 27 -5.57 28.22 -0.05
CA LYS A 27 -6.35 28.98 -1.03
C LYS A 27 -7.09 28.00 -1.95
N GLY A 28 -8.42 28.00 -1.87
CA GLY A 28 -9.27 27.16 -2.71
C GLY A 28 -9.66 25.80 -2.11
N GLY A 29 -9.31 25.48 -0.86
CA GLY A 29 -9.72 24.20 -0.29
C GLY A 29 -9.17 23.86 1.09
N THR A 30 -9.39 22.61 1.48
CA THR A 30 -8.87 22.01 2.71
C THR A 30 -8.42 20.58 2.46
N GLU A 31 -7.43 20.12 3.19
CA GLU A 31 -7.01 18.72 3.20
C GLU A 31 -6.89 18.20 4.63
N GLN A 32 -7.10 16.90 4.81
CA GLN A 32 -6.90 16.23 6.10
C GLN A 32 -6.41 14.80 5.87
N TRP A 33 -5.45 14.39 6.68
CA TRP A 33 -4.92 13.03 6.71
C TRP A 33 -5.24 12.36 8.03
N THR A 34 -5.67 11.11 7.97
CA THR A 34 -5.73 10.22 9.14
C THR A 34 -5.07 8.90 8.84
N VAL A 35 -4.45 8.28 9.84
CA VAL A 35 -3.81 6.96 9.75
C VAL A 35 -4.29 6.11 10.92
N LEU A 36 -4.66 4.87 10.62
CA LEU A 36 -4.95 3.84 11.61
C LEU A 36 -3.99 2.68 11.38
N ALA A 37 -3.43 2.16 12.47
CA ALA A 37 -2.53 1.02 12.48
C ALA A 37 -3.19 -0.19 13.15
N ARG A 38 -3.00 -1.37 12.56
CA ARG A 38 -3.48 -2.64 13.11
C ARG A 38 -2.45 -3.75 12.88
N ILE A 39 -2.41 -4.70 13.79
CA ILE A 39 -1.66 -5.95 13.61
C ILE A 39 -2.67 -7.05 13.29
N ILE A 40 -2.52 -7.69 12.14
CA ILE A 40 -3.39 -8.78 11.67
C ILE A 40 -2.51 -9.98 11.35
N ARG A 41 -2.71 -11.09 12.06
CA ARG A 41 -1.91 -12.32 11.92
C ARG A 41 -0.39 -12.06 11.89
N ASP A 42 0.10 -11.28 12.88
CA ASP A 42 1.53 -10.92 13.01
C ASP A 42 2.09 -9.99 11.91
N GLU A 43 1.23 -9.38 11.10
CA GLU A 43 1.68 -8.39 10.11
C GLU A 43 1.08 -7.02 10.43
N LEU A 44 1.86 -5.95 10.24
CA LEU A 44 1.40 -4.58 10.38
C LEU A 44 0.69 -4.13 9.12
N PHE A 45 -0.46 -3.51 9.36
CA PHE A 45 -1.26 -2.86 8.35
C PHE A 45 -1.49 -1.40 8.73
N PHE A 46 -1.55 -0.55 7.71
CA PHE A 46 -2.05 0.82 7.82
C PHE A 46 -3.29 1.02 6.95
N GLN A 47 -4.26 1.75 7.47
CA GLN A 47 -5.26 2.45 6.68
C GLN A 47 -4.93 3.93 6.73
N ARG A 48 -4.72 4.57 5.59
CA ARG A 48 -4.58 6.02 5.50
C ARG A 48 -5.79 6.58 4.78
N THR A 49 -6.39 7.62 5.32
CA THR A 49 -7.49 8.34 4.67
C THR A 49 -7.02 9.76 4.41
N LEU A 50 -7.12 10.18 3.15
CA LEU A 50 -6.95 11.55 2.71
C LEU A 50 -8.31 12.08 2.29
N VAL A 51 -8.70 13.21 2.84
CA VAL A 51 -9.87 13.97 2.38
C VAL A 51 -9.40 15.31 1.87
N ILE A 52 -9.63 15.58 0.59
CA ILE A 52 -9.40 16.87 -0.04
C ILE A 52 -10.75 17.47 -0.38
N TYR A 53 -10.95 18.72 -0.01
CA TYR A 53 -12.05 19.55 -0.46
C TYR A 53 -11.50 20.69 -1.32
N ILE A 54 -12.08 20.87 -2.50
CA ILE A 54 -11.70 21.84 -3.51
C ILE A 54 -12.92 22.69 -3.80
N HIS A 55 -12.81 24.01 -3.74
CA HIS A 55 -13.93 24.92 -3.97
C HIS A 55 -14.44 24.86 -5.42
N LYS A 56 -15.57 25.51 -5.72
CA LYS A 56 -16.15 25.62 -7.07
C LYS A 56 -15.29 26.38 -8.08
N TYR A 57 -14.41 27.28 -7.62
CA TYR A 57 -13.70 28.27 -8.46
C TYR A 57 -12.19 28.10 -8.68
N PRO A 58 -11.48 27.02 -8.30
CA PRO A 58 -10.06 26.93 -8.62
C PRO A 58 -9.90 26.69 -10.12
N GLY A 59 -9.02 27.46 -10.75
CA GLY A 59 -8.61 27.19 -12.11
C GLY A 59 -7.99 25.78 -12.21
N VAL A 60 -8.13 25.12 -13.35
CA VAL A 60 -7.64 23.73 -13.59
C VAL A 60 -6.17 23.56 -13.20
N GLN A 61 -5.34 24.59 -13.32
CA GLN A 61 -3.94 24.57 -12.91
C GLN A 61 -3.75 24.50 -11.38
N GLU A 62 -4.57 25.22 -10.62
CA GLU A 62 -4.52 25.18 -9.15
C GLU A 62 -4.95 23.80 -8.64
N ILE A 63 -5.87 23.13 -9.35
CA ILE A 63 -6.29 21.76 -9.06
C ILE A 63 -5.16 20.76 -9.36
N ARG A 64 -4.43 20.93 -10.47
CA ARG A 64 -3.32 20.03 -10.86
C ARG A 64 -2.19 19.96 -9.84
N HIS A 65 -1.76 21.09 -9.30
CA HIS A 65 -0.71 21.11 -8.27
C HIS A 65 -1.16 20.49 -6.95
N ARG A 66 -2.47 20.55 -6.64
CA ARG A 66 -3.04 20.08 -5.37
C ARG A 66 -3.36 18.60 -5.38
N LEU A 67 -3.62 18.03 -6.55
CA LEU A 67 -3.78 16.59 -6.74
C LEU A 67 -2.43 15.89 -6.84
N TYR A 68 -1.43 16.28 -6.04
CA TYR A 68 -0.17 15.56 -5.89
C TYR A 68 -0.10 14.96 -4.49
N PHE A 69 -0.72 13.79 -4.34
CA PHE A 69 -0.68 13.00 -3.11
C PHE A 69 -0.29 11.56 -3.45
N PRO A 70 0.70 10.99 -2.75
CA PRO A 70 1.09 9.60 -2.97
C PRO A 70 0.14 8.65 -2.22
N VAL A 71 -0.48 7.71 -2.93
CA VAL A 71 -1.15 6.55 -2.29
C VAL A 71 -0.11 5.58 -1.75
N CYS A 72 0.97 5.41 -2.51
CA CYS A 72 2.26 4.85 -2.11
C CYS A 72 3.34 5.46 -3.01
N ILE A 73 4.61 5.17 -2.78
CA ILE A 73 5.70 5.69 -3.61
C ILE A 73 5.58 5.30 -5.09
N HIS A 74 4.83 4.25 -5.42
CA HIS A 74 4.64 3.76 -6.79
C HIS A 74 3.41 4.33 -7.51
N LEU A 75 2.44 4.87 -6.77
CA LEU A 75 1.18 5.39 -7.30
C LEU A 75 1.14 6.91 -7.14
N ARG A 76 1.07 7.63 -8.25
CA ARG A 76 0.93 9.09 -8.30
C ARG A 76 -0.48 9.49 -8.72
N SER A 77 -1.01 10.53 -8.10
CA SER A 77 -2.32 11.09 -8.43
C SER A 77 -2.31 11.98 -9.68
N ASN A 78 -1.15 12.49 -10.12
CA ASN A 78 -1.03 13.30 -11.33
C ASN A 78 0.18 12.83 -12.17
N SER A 79 -0.05 12.57 -13.46
CA SER A 79 0.97 12.09 -14.40
C SER A 79 1.80 13.20 -15.06
N ASN A 80 1.37 14.47 -14.95
CA ASN A 80 1.94 15.62 -15.67
C ASN A 80 2.96 16.46 -14.86
N GLY A 81 3.47 15.93 -13.75
CA GLY A 81 4.57 16.60 -13.04
C GLY A 81 5.85 16.56 -13.87
N THR A 82 6.48 17.72 -14.03
CA THR A 82 7.90 17.81 -14.38
C THR A 82 8.70 16.89 -13.47
N GLN A 83 9.76 16.32 -14.03
CA GLN A 83 10.66 15.32 -13.46
C GLN A 83 11.41 15.87 -12.24
N ASP A 84 10.70 16.23 -11.17
CA ASP A 84 11.29 16.58 -9.89
C ASP A 84 11.72 15.29 -9.19
N TYR A 85 12.93 15.32 -8.66
CA TYR A 85 13.65 14.20 -8.03
C TYR A 85 12.88 13.48 -6.90
N ALA A 86 11.72 14.00 -6.47
CA ALA A 86 10.82 13.40 -5.49
C ALA A 86 9.74 12.46 -6.10
N SER A 87 9.57 12.41 -7.43
CA SER A 87 8.49 11.66 -8.07
C SER A 87 8.86 10.20 -8.35
N ILE A 88 8.81 9.35 -7.33
CA ILE A 88 9.03 7.89 -7.44
C ILE A 88 7.84 7.17 -8.11
N GLY A 89 6.69 7.85 -8.24
CA GLY A 89 5.44 7.26 -8.74
C GLY A 89 5.49 6.86 -10.21
N ARG A 90 5.28 5.57 -10.49
CA ARG A 90 5.32 4.98 -11.85
C ARG A 90 3.94 4.83 -12.50
N TYR A 91 2.87 4.80 -11.72
CA TYR A 91 1.50 4.60 -12.22
C TYR A 91 0.58 5.75 -11.79
N GLY A 92 -0.20 6.28 -12.73
CA GLY A 92 -1.19 7.34 -12.49
C GLY A 92 -2.52 6.78 -11.98
N LEU A 93 -3.19 7.49 -11.07
CA LEU A 93 -4.57 7.19 -10.67
C LEU A 93 -5.52 7.63 -11.78
N THR A 94 -6.13 6.69 -12.51
CA THR A 94 -7.01 7.02 -13.64
C THR A 94 -8.21 7.88 -13.25
N GLU A 95 -8.74 7.70 -12.03
CA GLU A 95 -9.86 8.49 -11.54
C GLU A 95 -9.51 9.98 -11.38
N VAL A 96 -8.26 10.28 -11.04
CA VAL A 96 -7.79 11.65 -10.88
C VAL A 96 -7.45 12.28 -12.25
N GLU A 97 -6.93 11.48 -13.18
CA GLU A 97 -6.70 11.93 -14.56
C GLU A 97 -8.03 12.32 -15.26
N GLU A 98 -9.09 11.52 -15.06
CA GLU A 98 -10.44 11.83 -15.56
C GLU A 98 -10.99 13.15 -14.97
N LEU A 99 -10.69 13.44 -13.70
CA LEU A 99 -11.08 14.68 -13.06
C LEU A 99 -10.46 15.91 -13.76
N LEU A 100 -9.21 15.82 -14.19
CA LEU A 100 -8.50 16.92 -14.85
C LEU A 100 -9.01 17.24 -16.25
N VAL A 101 -9.70 16.29 -16.89
CA VAL A 101 -10.23 16.43 -18.26
C VAL A 101 -11.70 16.86 -18.24
N GLY A 102 -12.50 16.38 -17.29
CA GLY A 102 -13.94 16.61 -17.32
C GLY A 102 -14.65 16.56 -15.97
N PHE A 103 -13.93 16.63 -14.85
CA PHE A 103 -14.49 16.62 -13.49
C PHE A 103 -15.57 15.56 -13.28
N LYS A 104 -15.20 14.30 -13.54
CA LYS A 104 -16.13 13.17 -13.43
C LYS A 104 -16.19 12.65 -12.00
N SER A 105 -17.39 12.47 -11.48
CA SER A 105 -17.58 11.80 -10.20
C SER A 105 -17.26 10.31 -10.31
N CYS A 106 -16.76 9.74 -9.22
CA CYS A 106 -16.63 8.30 -9.05
C CYS A 106 -17.01 7.95 -7.60
N ASP A 107 -17.61 6.77 -7.42
CA ASP A 107 -17.96 6.29 -6.09
C ASP A 107 -17.22 5.00 -5.81
N ASN A 108 -16.40 5.03 -4.76
CA ASN A 108 -15.66 3.89 -4.23
C ASN A 108 -14.90 3.10 -5.31
N SER A 109 -14.25 3.79 -6.26
CA SER A 109 -13.45 3.14 -7.29
C SER A 109 -12.25 2.46 -6.65
N LEU A 110 -12.05 1.18 -6.97
CA LEU A 110 -11.08 0.32 -6.30
C LEU A 110 -9.86 0.07 -7.17
N GLY A 111 -8.69 0.27 -6.58
CA GLY A 111 -7.43 -0.01 -7.25
C GLY A 111 -6.38 -0.64 -6.34
N SER A 112 -5.37 -1.21 -6.98
CA SER A 112 -4.25 -1.87 -6.32
C SER A 112 -2.94 -1.47 -6.97
N CYS A 113 -1.92 -1.21 -6.16
CA CYS A 113 -0.57 -1.07 -6.66
C CYS A 113 -0.07 -2.43 -7.18
N PRO A 114 0.48 -2.50 -8.41
CA PRO A 114 1.01 -3.75 -8.93
C PRO A 114 2.37 -4.13 -8.31
N ILE A 115 3.07 -3.17 -7.68
CA ILE A 115 4.41 -3.38 -7.12
C ILE A 115 4.36 -3.71 -5.62
N CYS A 116 3.80 -2.82 -4.79
CA CYS A 116 3.78 -2.98 -3.34
C CYS A 116 2.40 -3.43 -2.82
N PHE A 117 2.36 -3.80 -1.54
CA PHE A 117 1.16 -4.26 -0.82
C PHE A 117 0.23 -3.10 -0.43
N THR A 118 -0.17 -2.30 -1.41
CA THR A 118 -1.11 -1.19 -1.25
C THR A 118 -2.36 -1.41 -2.11
N ASP A 119 -3.52 -1.44 -1.46
CA ASP A 119 -4.84 -1.26 -2.08
C ASP A 119 -5.36 0.14 -1.79
N TYR A 120 -6.29 0.64 -2.59
CA TYR A 120 -6.99 1.88 -2.30
C TYR A 120 -8.43 1.86 -2.80
N SER A 121 -9.24 2.73 -2.20
CA SER A 121 -10.51 3.18 -2.72
C SER A 121 -10.50 4.69 -2.89
N ILE A 122 -11.08 5.19 -3.98
CA ILE A 122 -11.22 6.63 -4.23
C ILE A 122 -12.69 6.96 -4.52
N THR A 123 -13.17 8.01 -3.86
CA THR A 123 -14.49 8.61 -4.10
C THR A 123 -14.29 10.07 -4.45
N ILE A 124 -14.87 10.49 -5.57
CA ILE A 124 -14.85 11.86 -6.07
C ILE A 124 -16.30 12.29 -6.26
N ARG A 125 -16.72 13.33 -5.54
CA ARG A 125 -18.09 13.83 -5.61
C ARG A 125 -18.18 15.33 -5.54
N TRP A 126 -19.21 15.87 -6.18
CA TRP A 126 -19.60 17.26 -6.00
C TRP A 126 -20.46 17.40 -4.74
N GLU A 127 -20.10 18.32 -3.86
CA GLU A 127 -20.92 18.68 -2.70
C GLU A 127 -21.65 20.00 -3.01
N SER A 128 -22.99 19.99 -2.94
CA SER A 128 -23.84 21.14 -3.28
C SER A 128 -24.46 21.85 -2.07
N GLN A 129 -24.60 21.14 -0.94
CA GLN A 129 -25.48 21.56 0.16
C GLN A 129 -24.82 22.48 1.20
N GLN A 130 -23.51 22.34 1.48
CA GLN A 130 -22.83 23.16 2.51
C GLN A 130 -21.57 23.85 2.02
N ARG A 131 -20.90 23.28 1.03
CA ARG A 131 -19.70 23.87 0.41
C ARG A 131 -19.72 23.49 -1.07
N GLN A 132 -20.00 24.46 -1.95
CA GLN A 132 -20.01 24.22 -3.39
C GLN A 132 -18.59 23.89 -3.86
N GLY A 133 -18.35 22.61 -4.17
CA GLY A 133 -17.01 22.15 -4.51
C GLY A 133 -16.88 20.64 -4.68
N TRP A 134 -15.69 20.20 -5.07
CA TRP A 134 -15.31 18.80 -5.17
C TRP A 134 -14.76 18.29 -3.85
N ARG A 135 -15.28 17.15 -3.40
CA ARG A 135 -14.68 16.34 -2.34
C ARG A 135 -14.05 15.10 -2.94
N ILE A 136 -12.79 14.88 -2.63
CA ILE A 136 -12.00 13.72 -3.03
C ILE A 136 -11.60 13.01 -1.75
N GLU A 137 -11.99 11.76 -1.64
CA GLU A 137 -11.66 10.90 -0.51
C GLU A 137 -10.87 9.70 -1.03
N VAL A 138 -9.68 9.51 -0.49
CA VAL A 138 -8.78 8.41 -0.87
C VAL A 138 -8.45 7.64 0.39
N VAL A 139 -8.87 6.37 0.43
CA VAL A 139 -8.52 5.46 1.52
C VAL A 139 -7.54 4.43 0.98
N SER A 140 -6.33 4.41 1.51
CA SER A 140 -5.31 3.42 1.16
C SER A 140 -5.10 2.42 2.28
N TYR A 141 -4.88 1.16 1.91
CA TYR A 141 -4.65 0.04 2.80
C TYR A 141 -3.28 -0.54 2.47
N GLN A 142 -2.35 -0.49 3.41
CA GLN A 142 -0.96 -0.91 3.22
C GLN A 142 -0.64 -2.06 4.15
N GLN A 143 -0.01 -3.11 3.62
CA GLN A 143 0.56 -4.20 4.43
C GLN A 143 2.09 -4.09 4.41
N LEU A 144 2.68 -3.96 5.60
CA LEU A 144 4.11 -3.69 5.76
C LEU A 144 4.93 -4.92 6.19
N GLY A 145 4.28 -6.08 6.24
CA GLY A 145 4.89 -7.32 6.72
C GLY A 145 5.03 -7.34 8.23
N ARG A 146 6.03 -8.07 8.75
CA ARG A 146 6.20 -8.28 10.18
C ARG A 146 6.93 -7.15 10.88
N CYS A 147 7.56 -6.25 10.13
CA CYS A 147 8.43 -5.14 10.58
C CYS A 147 9.28 -5.50 11.82
N ARG A 148 9.91 -6.68 11.77
CA ARG A 148 10.90 -7.15 12.75
C ARG A 148 12.33 -7.00 12.27
N SER A 149 12.49 -6.77 10.97
CA SER A 149 13.76 -6.52 10.31
C SER A 149 13.56 -5.43 9.26
N PRO A 150 14.48 -4.48 9.11
CA PRO A 150 14.46 -3.53 7.99
C PRO A 150 14.56 -4.24 6.62
N TYR A 151 15.00 -5.50 6.61
CA TYR A 151 15.09 -6.34 5.42
C TYR A 151 13.79 -7.08 5.08
N ASP A 152 12.69 -6.87 5.82
CA ASP A 152 11.38 -7.39 5.41
C ASP A 152 11.03 -6.82 4.02
N TRP A 153 10.99 -7.70 3.02
CA TRP A 153 10.82 -7.31 1.63
C TRP A 153 9.50 -6.59 1.37
N LYS A 154 8.44 -6.82 2.17
CA LYS A 154 7.17 -6.08 2.05
C LYS A 154 7.34 -4.63 2.47
N TRP A 155 8.09 -4.39 3.55
CA TRP A 155 8.47 -3.06 4.00
C TRP A 155 9.35 -2.37 2.96
N ARG A 156 10.37 -3.04 2.44
CA ARG A 156 11.26 -2.47 1.40
C ARG A 156 10.51 -2.10 0.13
N LEU A 157 9.56 -2.93 -0.31
CA LEU A 157 8.66 -2.57 -1.41
C LEU A 157 7.79 -1.35 -1.10
N ALA A 158 7.50 -1.03 0.15
CA ALA A 158 6.74 0.18 0.49
C ALA A 158 7.61 1.45 0.59
N ALA A 159 8.89 1.28 0.95
CA ALA A 159 9.81 2.37 1.28
C ALA A 159 10.83 2.71 0.18
N GLU A 160 11.16 1.76 -0.70
CA GLU A 160 12.18 1.91 -1.74
C GLU A 160 11.57 1.67 -3.13
N ASP A 161 12.09 2.35 -4.16
CA ASP A 161 11.83 2.01 -5.57
C ASP A 161 12.60 0.75 -5.99
N SER A 162 12.50 -0.30 -5.17
CA SER A 162 13.30 -1.51 -5.30
C SER A 162 12.71 -2.39 -6.40
N THR A 163 13.33 -2.34 -7.57
CA THR A 163 13.04 -3.20 -8.73
C THR A 163 13.51 -4.65 -8.54
N TRP A 164 14.21 -4.91 -7.43
CA TRP A 164 14.84 -6.19 -7.11
C TRP A 164 13.86 -7.20 -6.50
N ASN A 165 12.78 -6.73 -5.90
CA ASN A 165 11.81 -7.57 -5.22
C ASN A 165 10.70 -8.04 -6.17
N GLU A 166 10.11 -9.21 -5.86
CA GLU A 166 8.97 -9.73 -6.62
C GLU A 166 7.76 -8.80 -6.47
N PRO A 167 7.21 -8.23 -7.55
CA PRO A 167 6.09 -7.32 -7.45
C PRO A 167 4.85 -8.06 -6.94
N ARG A 168 4.05 -7.37 -6.12
CA ARG A 168 2.82 -7.89 -5.54
C ARG A 168 1.93 -8.58 -6.57
N CYS A 169 1.79 -8.02 -7.78
CA CYS A 169 0.87 -8.54 -8.79
C CYS A 169 1.12 -10.01 -9.19
N ARG A 170 2.30 -10.57 -8.87
CA ARG A 170 2.60 -11.99 -9.09
C ARG A 170 2.31 -12.89 -7.89
N THR A 171 2.22 -12.31 -6.69
CA THR A 171 2.07 -13.06 -5.44
C THR A 171 0.68 -12.94 -4.84
N GLN A 172 -0.09 -11.92 -5.22
CA GLN A 172 -1.41 -11.64 -4.65
C GLN A 172 -2.41 -11.13 -5.69
N LYS A 173 -3.70 -11.31 -5.39
CA LYS A 173 -4.80 -10.68 -6.13
C LYS A 173 -4.94 -9.19 -5.72
N PRO A 174 -5.41 -8.32 -6.63
CA PRO A 174 -5.78 -6.95 -6.26
C PRO A 174 -6.89 -6.99 -5.19
N GLY A 175 -6.91 -6.04 -4.27
CA GLY A 175 -7.91 -5.96 -3.20
C GLY A 175 -7.65 -6.82 -1.95
N LEU A 176 -6.66 -7.73 -1.98
CA LEU A 176 -6.39 -8.64 -0.87
C LEU A 176 -5.96 -7.95 0.44
N VAL A 177 -5.23 -6.83 0.36
CA VAL A 177 -4.79 -6.07 1.54
C VAL A 177 -5.99 -5.38 2.18
N ARG A 178 -6.84 -4.74 1.37
CA ARG A 178 -8.10 -4.15 1.82
C ARG A 178 -9.04 -5.21 2.42
N GLN A 179 -9.18 -6.36 1.76
CA GLN A 179 -10.00 -7.47 2.23
C GLN A 179 -9.54 -7.93 3.61
N ARG A 180 -8.24 -8.14 3.82
CA ARG A 180 -7.67 -8.54 5.10
C ARG A 180 -7.88 -7.49 6.19
N TRP A 181 -7.78 -6.21 5.83
CA TRP A 181 -8.05 -5.11 6.75
C TRP A 181 -9.51 -5.09 7.24
N MET A 182 -10.45 -5.21 6.31
CA MET A 182 -11.89 -5.15 6.61
C MET A 182 -12.41 -6.43 7.28
N TYR A 183 -11.92 -7.59 6.81
CA TYR A 183 -12.36 -8.91 7.26
C TYR A 183 -11.13 -9.81 7.51
N PRO A 184 -10.51 -9.70 8.70
CA PRO A 184 -9.36 -10.54 9.08
C PRO A 184 -9.65 -12.06 9.00
N GLY A 185 -10.93 -12.46 9.03
CA GLY A 185 -11.41 -13.83 8.85
C GLY A 185 -11.43 -14.34 7.40
N GLY A 186 -11.32 -13.47 6.39
CA GLY A 186 -11.17 -13.88 4.98
C GLY A 186 -12.45 -14.33 4.26
N LEU A 187 -13.64 -13.99 4.78
CA LEU A 187 -14.93 -14.49 4.28
C LEU A 187 -15.46 -13.81 3.01
N ILE A 188 -14.82 -12.73 2.54
CA ILE A 188 -15.25 -11.97 1.35
C ILE A 188 -14.18 -12.05 0.29
N GLN A 189 -14.51 -12.17 -1.00
CA GLN A 189 -13.50 -12.19 -2.06
C GLN A 189 -12.82 -10.82 -2.22
N PRO A 190 -11.52 -10.77 -2.57
CA PRO A 190 -10.84 -9.52 -2.85
C PRO A 190 -11.34 -8.93 -4.18
N GLU A 191 -11.68 -7.64 -4.17
CA GLU A 191 -12.17 -6.89 -5.33
C GLU A 191 -11.21 -5.77 -5.72
N GLY A 192 -11.26 -5.35 -6.98
CA GLY A 192 -10.49 -4.22 -7.52
C GLY A 192 -9.63 -4.64 -8.71
N LYS A 193 -8.85 -3.68 -9.23
CA LYS A 193 -7.97 -3.88 -10.38
C LYS A 193 -6.58 -3.30 -10.11
N TYR A 194 -5.56 -3.87 -10.74
CA TYR A 194 -4.24 -3.24 -10.74
C TYR A 194 -4.26 -1.98 -11.63
N VAL A 195 -3.64 -0.89 -11.17
CA VAL A 195 -3.53 0.39 -11.91
C VAL A 195 -2.49 0.34 -13.04
N GLY A 196 -2.19 -0.86 -13.55
CA GLY A 196 -1.17 -1.10 -14.57
C GLY A 196 -0.53 -2.48 -14.46
N LYS A 197 0.52 -2.68 -15.24
CA LYS A 197 1.32 -3.92 -15.24
C LYS A 197 2.71 -3.62 -14.68
N ALA A 198 3.14 -4.34 -13.64
CA ALA A 198 4.53 -4.30 -13.18
C ALA A 198 5.46 -4.88 -14.25
N ARG A 199 6.45 -4.10 -14.69
CA ARG A 199 7.49 -4.60 -15.61
C ARG A 199 8.56 -5.31 -14.79
N ARG A 200 9.02 -6.47 -15.29
CA ARG A 200 10.22 -7.14 -14.76
C ARG A 200 11.44 -6.40 -15.30
N GLN A 201 12.41 -6.08 -14.45
CA GLN A 201 13.73 -5.76 -14.98
C GLN A 201 14.44 -7.08 -15.36
N PRO A 202 15.06 -7.17 -16.55
CA PRO A 202 15.91 -8.31 -16.89
C PRO A 202 16.94 -8.55 -15.78
N GLY A 203 17.02 -9.78 -15.26
CA GLY A 203 17.89 -10.12 -14.13
C GLY A 203 17.22 -10.08 -12.75
N SER A 204 15.95 -9.66 -12.62
CA SER A 204 15.22 -9.84 -11.34
C SER A 204 15.05 -11.34 -11.10
N LEU A 205 15.72 -11.86 -10.07
CA LEU A 205 15.66 -13.29 -9.74
C LEU A 205 14.34 -13.57 -9.02
N LEU A 206 13.43 -14.27 -9.70
CA LEU A 206 12.18 -14.80 -9.15
C LEU A 206 12.44 -15.46 -7.81
N GLY A 207 11.80 -14.97 -6.74
CA GLY A 207 11.83 -15.66 -5.44
C GLY A 207 13.24 -15.96 -4.89
N SER A 208 14.27 -15.23 -5.34
CA SER A 208 15.60 -15.37 -4.79
C SER A 208 15.57 -14.84 -3.36
N ARG A 209 15.51 -15.74 -2.40
CA ARG A 209 15.87 -15.51 -0.99
C ARG A 209 17.34 -15.11 -0.81
N ARG A 210 18.08 -14.84 -1.90
CA ARG A 210 19.47 -14.38 -1.81
C ARG A 210 19.47 -12.88 -1.66
N CYS A 211 20.22 -12.45 -0.64
CA CYS A 211 20.71 -11.10 -0.40
C CYS A 211 20.92 -10.37 -1.74
N PRO A 212 20.39 -9.15 -1.94
CA PRO A 212 20.46 -8.42 -3.21
C PRO A 212 21.90 -8.15 -3.71
N TRP A 213 22.91 -8.45 -2.90
CA TRP A 213 24.34 -8.34 -3.19
C TRP A 213 25.01 -9.67 -3.54
N ALA A 214 24.26 -10.58 -4.18
CA ALA A 214 24.49 -12.03 -4.33
C ALA A 214 25.88 -12.56 -4.74
N THR A 215 26.83 -11.72 -5.15
CA THR A 215 28.16 -12.17 -5.62
C THR A 215 29.35 -11.55 -4.87
N GLY A 216 29.14 -10.78 -3.81
CA GLY A 216 30.26 -10.19 -3.04
C GLY A 216 29.97 -9.79 -1.60
N CYS A 217 28.83 -10.18 -1.05
CA CYS A 217 28.41 -9.70 0.27
C CYS A 217 28.92 -10.60 1.40
N TYR A 218 30.03 -10.21 2.00
CA TYR A 218 30.57 -10.76 3.26
C TYR A 218 30.28 -9.85 4.47
N GLY A 219 29.36 -8.89 4.32
CA GLY A 219 29.03 -7.94 5.38
C GLY A 219 28.04 -8.51 6.41
N PRO A 220 28.01 -7.95 7.63
CA PRO A 220 27.12 -8.38 8.73
C PRO A 220 25.63 -8.37 8.34
N GLU A 221 25.26 -7.61 7.32
CA GLU A 221 23.90 -7.47 6.79
C GLU A 221 23.32 -8.76 6.18
N CYS A 222 24.14 -9.61 5.55
CA CYS A 222 23.65 -10.92 5.06
C CYS A 222 23.62 -11.98 6.18
N GLU A 223 24.40 -11.79 7.25
CA GLU A 223 24.36 -12.65 8.44
C GLU A 223 23.08 -12.40 9.25
N GLU A 224 22.65 -11.16 9.40
CA GLU A 224 21.32 -10.82 9.96
C GLU A 224 20.18 -11.43 9.14
N HIS A 225 20.27 -11.41 7.80
CA HIS A 225 19.29 -12.06 6.93
C HIS A 225 19.24 -13.58 7.16
N ARG A 226 20.40 -14.23 7.34
CA ARG A 226 20.48 -15.67 7.65
C ARG A 226 19.91 -15.99 9.04
N ASN A 227 20.26 -15.19 10.06
CA ASN A 227 19.82 -15.36 11.44
C ASN A 227 18.32 -15.08 11.64
N ALA A 228 17.75 -14.15 10.86
CA ALA A 228 16.30 -13.91 10.84
C ALA A 228 15.51 -15.07 10.19
N GLU A 229 16.16 -15.87 9.33
CA GLU A 229 15.58 -17.09 8.75
C GLU A 229 15.74 -18.33 9.65
N GLU A 230 16.88 -18.49 10.34
CA GLU A 230 17.16 -19.62 11.24
C GLU A 230 16.29 -19.58 12.52
N ASN A 231 15.90 -18.39 13.01
CA ASN A 231 14.99 -18.24 14.16
C ASN A 231 13.51 -18.49 13.82
N ARG A 232 13.18 -19.09 12.67
CA ARG A 232 11.84 -19.59 12.38
C ARG A 232 11.65 -20.95 13.06
N PRO A 233 10.57 -21.19 13.83
CA PRO A 233 10.22 -22.55 14.21
C PRO A 233 10.08 -23.40 12.95
N SER A 234 10.71 -24.57 12.97
CA SER A 234 10.87 -25.41 11.78
C SER A 234 9.53 -25.71 11.12
N ARG A 235 9.50 -25.70 9.80
CA ARG A 235 8.32 -25.98 8.98
C ARG A 235 7.86 -27.45 9.04
N VAL A 236 8.49 -28.27 9.88
CA VAL A 236 8.24 -29.71 10.01
C VAL A 236 7.11 -30.01 11.00
N ASP A 237 6.80 -29.10 11.93
CA ASP A 237 5.74 -29.33 12.93
C ASP A 237 4.32 -28.96 12.48
N PHE A 238 4.18 -28.31 11.32
CA PHE A 238 2.87 -27.93 10.76
C PHE A 238 2.29 -28.93 9.74
N LEU A 239 3.05 -29.95 9.35
CA LEU A 239 2.63 -30.92 8.31
C LEU A 239 1.79 -32.10 8.84
N ARG A 240 1.33 -32.07 10.10
CA ARG A 240 0.58 -33.19 10.69
C ARG A 240 -0.89 -32.94 11.01
N ARG A 241 -1.46 -31.80 10.62
CA ARG A 241 -2.92 -31.57 10.69
C ARG A 241 -3.36 -30.81 9.45
N ASP A 242 -4.39 -31.31 8.77
CA ASP A 242 -5.11 -30.71 7.65
C ASP A 242 -4.66 -31.08 6.21
N LEU A 243 -4.33 -32.36 5.99
CA LEU A 243 -4.50 -32.99 4.67
C LEU A 243 -5.73 -33.89 4.70
N THR A 244 -6.87 -33.32 4.41
CA THR A 244 -7.98 -33.95 3.68
C THR A 244 -8.84 -32.81 3.18
N TRP A 245 -9.46 -33.00 2.02
CA TRP A 245 -10.50 -32.18 1.37
C TRP A 245 -10.14 -31.59 -0.01
N TRP A 246 -10.72 -32.27 -1.01
CA TRP A 246 -11.14 -31.88 -2.36
C TRP A 246 -10.18 -32.00 -3.55
N TYR A 247 -10.39 -33.07 -4.32
CA TYR A 247 -10.73 -32.99 -5.75
C TYR A 247 -11.93 -33.92 -6.01
N PRO A 248 -13.04 -33.48 -6.63
CA PRO A 248 -13.86 -34.35 -7.45
C PRO A 248 -13.22 -34.49 -8.83
N ALA A 249 -13.21 -35.73 -9.31
CA ALA A 249 -12.81 -36.09 -10.66
C ALA A 249 -14.02 -35.96 -11.61
N GLU A 250 -13.86 -35.25 -12.72
CA GLU A 250 -14.61 -35.39 -13.98
C GLU A 250 -13.66 -34.84 -15.07
N GLY A 251 -13.39 -35.49 -16.21
CA GLY A 251 -13.79 -36.78 -16.77
C GLY A 251 -12.84 -37.16 -17.91
#